data_AF-A0A8S9X449-F1
#
_entry.id   AF-A0A8S9X449-F1
#
_cell.length_a   1.000
_cell.length_b   1.000
_cell.length_c   1.000
_cell.angle_alpha   90.00
_cell.angle_beta   90.00
_cell.angle_gamma   90.00
#
_symmetry.space_group_name_H-M   'P 1'
#
loop_
_entity.id
_entity.type
_entity.pdbx_description
1 polymer ?
#
loop_
_entity_poly.entity_id
_entity_poly.type
_entity_poly.pdbx_seq_one_letter_code
_entity_poly.pdbx_strand_id
1 'polypeptide(L)'
;MPKFTVSKSALKRKWIAGEKDFSLEGETIFCKPCGKQFNFERKCQLEQHKKTTVHATNIQKQGNKRQRLLSECPPETGERPSSFVNDLVAVMLQEAIPLQKLDKETPLRKFVEKYWESEAIPCVKTLRTKVAPATHFQVIEKIRDEIEDSPIWCSVDETTDRLGRNMVNVIVGKLSGKSHSVTNEMLERFGMIDDNMCSFCGNEIETIKHVVLECPASQLQREELLKEITDHSLQLFNLDTLLATGTDPIHCALFKFLSAINFKV
;
A
#
# COMPACT_ATOMS: atom_id res chain seq x y z
N MET A 1 -3.80 -33.75 -47.44
CA MET A 1 -3.17 -32.75 -46.54
C MET A 1 -4.14 -32.41 -45.42
N PRO A 2 -3.81 -32.66 -44.14
CA PRO A 2 -4.64 -32.22 -43.02
C PRO A 2 -4.62 -30.70 -42.91
N LYS A 3 -5.79 -30.05 -42.85
CA LYS A 3 -5.89 -28.60 -42.63
C LYS A 3 -5.54 -28.31 -41.17
N PHE A 4 -4.34 -27.83 -40.91
CA PHE A 4 -3.96 -27.31 -39.59
C PHE A 4 -4.85 -26.11 -39.25
N THR A 5 -5.81 -26.30 -38.34
CA THR A 5 -6.62 -25.21 -37.80
C THR A 5 -5.78 -24.41 -36.82
N VAL A 6 -5.32 -23.24 -37.25
CA VAL A 6 -4.62 -22.30 -36.37
C VAL A 6 -5.57 -21.86 -35.26
N SER A 7 -5.15 -21.98 -34.00
CA SER A 7 -5.94 -21.54 -32.84
C SER A 7 -6.37 -20.06 -32.98
N LYS A 8 -7.62 -19.75 -32.63
CA LYS A 8 -8.18 -18.38 -32.68
C LYS A 8 -7.31 -17.38 -31.91
N SER A 9 -6.74 -17.80 -30.79
CA SER A 9 -5.84 -16.99 -29.95
C SER A 9 -4.52 -16.69 -30.65
N ALA A 10 -3.97 -17.64 -31.43
CA ALA A 10 -2.77 -17.44 -32.22
C ALA A 10 -3.00 -16.45 -33.38
N LEU A 11 -4.19 -16.47 -33.99
CA LEU A 11 -4.58 -15.52 -35.03
C LEU A 11 -4.75 -14.10 -34.47
N LYS A 12 -5.45 -13.96 -33.33
CA LYS A 12 -5.63 -12.67 -32.65
C LYS A 12 -4.31 -12.08 -32.15
N ARG A 13 -3.38 -12.92 -31.68
CA ARG A 13 -2.00 -12.51 -31.33
C ARG A 13 -1.25 -11.91 -32.53
N LYS A 14 -1.43 -12.48 -33.74
CA LYS A 14 -0.88 -11.90 -34.98
C LYS A 14 -1.54 -10.58 -35.37
N TRP A 15 -2.82 -10.37 -35.06
CA TRP A 15 -3.51 -9.12 -35.41
C TRP A 15 -3.01 -7.91 -34.61
N ILE A 16 -2.61 -8.13 -33.35
CA ILE A 16 -2.12 -7.08 -32.44
C ILE A 16 -0.58 -7.02 -32.36
N ALA A 17 0.14 -7.82 -33.15
CA ALA A 17 1.60 -7.83 -33.15
C ALA A 17 2.14 -6.46 -33.60
N GLY A 18 2.85 -5.76 -32.71
CA GLY A 18 3.38 -4.42 -32.94
C GLY A 18 2.47 -3.27 -32.50
N GLU A 19 1.26 -3.56 -32.03
CA GLU A 19 0.29 -2.55 -31.59
C GLU A 19 0.36 -2.34 -30.07
N LYS A 20 0.81 -1.17 -29.62
CA LYS A 20 0.98 -0.90 -28.17
C LYS A 20 -0.34 -0.74 -27.42
N ASP A 21 -1.42 -0.42 -28.13
CA ASP A 21 -2.73 -0.06 -27.57
C ASP A 21 -3.57 -1.28 -27.20
N PHE A 22 -3.14 -2.49 -27.58
CA PHE A 22 -3.91 -3.72 -27.41
C PHE A 22 -3.11 -4.81 -26.67
N SER A 23 -3.83 -5.64 -25.93
CA SER A 23 -3.31 -6.83 -25.26
C SER A 23 -4.24 -8.02 -25.53
N LEU A 24 -3.70 -9.24 -25.51
CA LEU A 24 -4.51 -10.45 -25.60
C LEU A 24 -4.82 -10.97 -24.19
N GLU A 25 -6.09 -11.09 -23.84
CA GLU A 25 -6.55 -11.68 -22.57
C GLU A 25 -7.40 -12.92 -22.89
N GLY A 26 -6.78 -14.10 -22.78
CA GLY A 26 -7.42 -15.36 -23.20
C GLY A 26 -7.73 -15.37 -24.70
N GLU A 27 -9.02 -15.43 -25.05
CA GLU A 27 -9.50 -15.37 -26.43
C GLU A 27 -9.98 -13.98 -26.87
N THR A 28 -9.97 -12.96 -26.00
CA THR A 28 -10.44 -11.60 -26.33
C THR A 28 -9.27 -10.60 -26.43
N ILE A 29 -9.49 -9.49 -27.14
CA ILE A 29 -8.52 -8.40 -27.27
C ILE A 29 -8.93 -7.29 -26.32
N PHE A 30 -8.06 -6.96 -25.37
CA PHE A 30 -8.21 -5.82 -24.48
C PHE A 30 -7.66 -4.56 -25.14
N CYS A 31 -8.46 -3.49 -25.17
CA CYS A 31 -8.04 -2.18 -25.65
C CYS A 31 -7.68 -1.28 -24.46
N LYS A 32 -6.40 -0.93 -24.33
CA LYS A 32 -5.89 -0.10 -23.22
C LYS A 32 -6.51 1.30 -23.23
N PRO A 33 -6.58 2.03 -24.37
CA PRO A 33 -7.27 3.33 -24.44
C PRO A 33 -8.72 3.28 -23.98
N CYS A 34 -9.46 2.24 -24.38
CA CYS A 34 -10.89 2.15 -24.11
C CYS A 34 -11.22 1.47 -22.78
N GLY A 35 -10.26 0.79 -22.14
CA GLY A 35 -10.47 0.03 -20.90
C GLY A 35 -11.51 -1.09 -21.04
N LYS A 36 -11.63 -1.68 -22.23
CA LYS A 36 -12.68 -2.67 -22.55
C LYS A 36 -12.11 -3.86 -23.32
N GLN A 37 -12.66 -5.03 -23.05
CA GLN A 37 -12.41 -6.25 -23.84
C GLN A 37 -13.34 -6.32 -25.05
N PHE A 38 -12.80 -6.78 -26.17
CA PHE A 38 -13.52 -6.96 -27.42
C PHE A 38 -13.29 -8.36 -27.98
N ASN A 39 -14.37 -9.02 -28.39
CA ASN A 39 -14.28 -10.28 -29.12
C ASN A 39 -14.37 -10.03 -30.63
N PHE A 40 -13.26 -9.62 -31.24
CA PHE A 40 -13.22 -9.43 -32.69
C PHE A 40 -13.18 -10.79 -33.40
N GLU A 41 -14.14 -11.02 -34.30
CA GLU A 41 -14.20 -12.20 -35.16
C GLU A 41 -13.28 -12.06 -36.38
N ARG A 42 -13.01 -10.82 -36.81
CA ARG A 42 -12.20 -10.50 -38.00
C ARG A 42 -11.29 -9.32 -37.73
N LYS A 43 -10.09 -9.31 -38.36
CA LYS A 43 -9.13 -8.20 -38.26
C LYS A 43 -9.73 -6.84 -38.63
N CYS A 44 -10.66 -6.78 -39.59
CA CYS A 44 -11.29 -5.52 -39.99
C CYS A 44 -12.11 -4.84 -38.87
N GLN A 45 -12.65 -5.60 -37.92
CA GLN A 45 -13.39 -5.04 -36.78
C GLN A 45 -12.43 -4.34 -35.79
N LEU A 46 -11.23 -4.89 -35.61
CA LEU A 46 -10.15 -4.24 -34.85
C LEU A 46 -9.71 -2.95 -35.53
N GLU A 47 -9.52 -2.97 -36.86
CA GLU A 47 -9.15 -1.77 -37.63
C GLU A 47 -10.27 -0.70 -37.59
N GLN A 48 -11.53 -1.12 -37.62
CA GLN A 48 -12.66 -0.21 -37.47
C GLN A 48 -12.70 0.40 -36.06
N HIS A 49 -12.44 -0.39 -35.03
CA HIS A 49 -12.34 0.09 -33.65
C HIS A 49 -11.27 1.19 -33.50
N LYS A 50 -10.08 0.98 -34.07
CA LYS A 50 -8.99 1.98 -34.06
C LYS A 50 -9.42 3.34 -34.63
N LYS A 51 -10.30 3.32 -35.63
CA LYS A 51 -10.82 4.53 -36.30
C LYS A 51 -11.99 5.19 -35.58
N THR A 52 -12.51 4.60 -34.50
CA THR A 52 -13.65 5.19 -33.79
C THR A 52 -13.26 6.50 -33.10
N THR A 53 -14.20 7.45 -33.08
CA THR A 53 -14.04 8.75 -32.38
C THR A 53 -13.79 8.56 -30.89
N VAL A 54 -14.42 7.55 -30.29
CA VAL A 54 -14.22 7.16 -28.89
C VAL A 54 -12.77 6.74 -28.64
N HIS A 55 -12.21 5.87 -29.49
CA HIS A 55 -10.83 5.42 -29.37
C HIS A 55 -9.84 6.57 -29.56
N ALA A 56 -10.01 7.41 -30.58
CA ALA A 56 -9.17 8.58 -30.82
C ALA A 56 -9.20 9.57 -29.64
N THR A 57 -10.39 9.84 -29.09
CA THR A 57 -10.54 10.71 -27.91
C THR A 57 -9.87 10.11 -26.67
N ASN A 58 -9.93 8.78 -26.51
CA ASN A 58 -9.33 8.10 -25.38
C ASN A 58 -7.80 8.03 -25.48
N ILE A 59 -7.23 7.87 -26.68
CA ILE A 59 -5.78 8.00 -26.91
C ILE A 59 -5.30 9.41 -26.51
N GLN A 60 -6.01 10.45 -26.94
CA GLN A 60 -5.71 11.83 -26.56
C GLN A 60 -5.84 12.07 -25.04
N LYS A 61 -6.79 11.40 -24.38
CA LYS A 61 -6.96 11.45 -22.91
C LYS A 61 -5.91 10.63 -22.15
N GLN A 62 -5.38 9.55 -22.71
CA GLN A 62 -4.36 8.72 -22.05
C GLN A 62 -3.03 9.45 -21.88
N GLY A 63 -2.66 10.34 -22.80
CA GLY A 63 -1.54 11.28 -22.58
C GLY A 63 -1.71 12.17 -21.33
N ASN A 64 -2.95 12.36 -20.87
CA ASN A 64 -3.31 13.22 -19.74
C ASN A 64 -3.81 12.46 -18.50
N LYS A 65 -3.88 11.12 -18.54
CA LYS A 65 -4.40 10.28 -17.45
C LYS A 65 -3.48 9.10 -17.15
N ARG A 66 -2.24 9.38 -16.75
CA ARG A 66 -1.66 8.58 -15.67
C ARG A 66 -2.28 9.11 -14.39
N GLN A 67 -2.89 8.25 -13.60
CA GLN A 67 -3.11 8.52 -12.18
C GLN A 67 -1.70 8.73 -11.61
N ARG A 68 -1.27 10.00 -11.55
CA ARG A 68 0.02 10.34 -10.96
C ARG A 68 -0.14 10.04 -9.47
N LEU A 69 0.47 8.95 -9.02
CA LEU A 69 0.94 8.93 -7.65
C LEU A 69 1.78 10.21 -7.49
N LEU A 70 1.58 10.91 -6.39
CA LEU A 70 2.30 12.15 -6.07
C LEU A 70 3.82 11.96 -6.01
N SER A 71 4.36 10.76 -6.27
CA SER A 71 5.78 10.41 -6.24
C SER A 71 6.56 10.72 -7.53
N GLU A 72 5.92 11.08 -8.65
CA GLU A 72 6.62 11.36 -9.92
C GLU A 72 6.42 12.84 -10.35
N CYS A 73 7.27 13.74 -9.86
CA CYS A 73 7.84 14.90 -10.58
C CYS A 73 8.56 15.85 -9.61
N PRO A 74 9.89 16.03 -9.71
CA PRO A 74 10.48 17.35 -9.52
C PRO A 74 10.02 18.24 -10.70
N PRO A 75 9.57 19.49 -10.48
CA PRO A 75 9.27 20.39 -11.57
C PRO A 75 10.58 20.99 -12.12
N GLU A 76 11.13 20.40 -13.17
CA GLU A 76 12.02 21.13 -14.08
C GLU A 76 11.21 21.60 -15.29
N THR A 77 11.35 22.88 -15.62
CA THR A 77 10.67 23.67 -16.68
C THR A 77 9.39 24.42 -16.29
N GLY A 78 9.56 25.47 -15.48
CA GLY A 78 8.61 26.57 -15.28
C GLY A 78 9.16 27.56 -14.27
N GLU A 79 8.80 28.84 -14.39
CA GLU A 79 9.08 29.86 -13.36
C GLU A 79 8.69 29.32 -11.99
N ARG A 80 9.65 29.31 -11.06
CA ARG A 80 9.40 28.83 -9.69
C ARG A 80 8.32 29.74 -9.08
N PRO A 81 7.24 29.17 -8.51
CA PRO A 81 6.28 29.96 -7.74
C PRO A 81 7.02 30.68 -6.62
N SER A 82 6.61 31.92 -6.33
CA SER A 82 7.27 32.73 -5.31
C SER A 82 7.25 32.09 -3.93
N SER A 83 8.15 32.56 -3.05
CA SER A 83 8.17 32.16 -1.64
C SER A 83 6.80 32.36 -0.98
N PHE A 84 6.13 33.49 -1.24
CA PHE A 84 4.80 33.78 -0.71
C PHE A 84 3.76 32.73 -1.07
N VAL A 85 3.66 32.34 -2.36
CA VAL A 85 2.66 31.37 -2.80
C VAL A 85 2.95 29.99 -2.20
N ASN A 86 4.22 29.62 -2.04
CA ASN A 86 4.61 28.37 -1.39
C ASN A 86 4.21 28.36 0.09
N ASP A 87 4.50 29.44 0.83
CA ASP A 87 4.18 29.56 2.25
C ASP A 87 2.66 29.58 2.49
N LEU A 88 1.91 30.30 1.66
CA LEU A 88 0.45 30.33 1.73
C LEU A 88 -0.15 28.94 1.53
N VAL A 89 0.32 28.19 0.53
CA VAL A 89 -0.15 26.81 0.29
C VAL A 89 0.26 25.89 1.44
N ALA A 90 1.46 26.04 1.99
CA ALA A 90 1.92 25.22 3.11
C ALA A 90 1.04 25.41 4.35
N VAL A 91 0.75 26.65 4.75
CA VAL A 91 -0.12 26.96 5.90
C VAL A 91 -1.53 26.40 5.68
N MET A 92 -2.09 26.59 4.48
CA MET A 92 -3.41 26.06 4.17
C MET A 92 -3.47 24.53 4.31
N LEU A 93 -2.45 23.82 3.84
CA LEU A 93 -2.41 22.36 3.96
C LEU A 93 -2.22 21.90 5.42
N GLN A 94 -1.37 22.58 6.18
CA GLN A 94 -1.13 22.29 7.59
C GLN A 94 -2.38 22.49 8.45
N GLU A 95 -3.14 23.56 8.21
CA GLU A 95 -4.40 23.87 8.90
C GLU A 95 -5.62 23.14 8.30
N ALA A 96 -5.39 22.14 7.44
CA ALA A 96 -6.45 21.39 6.74
C ALA A 96 -7.47 22.26 5.99
N ILE A 97 -7.05 23.44 5.52
CA ILE A 97 -7.88 24.38 4.75
C ILE A 97 -7.84 23.97 3.26
N PRO A 98 -8.97 23.63 2.64
CA PRO A 98 -9.00 23.25 1.24
C PRO A 98 -8.54 24.39 0.32
N LEU A 99 -7.65 24.10 -0.63
CA LEU A 99 -7.14 25.08 -1.60
C LEU A 99 -8.23 25.74 -2.47
N GLN A 100 -9.41 25.12 -2.59
CA GLN A 100 -10.61 25.71 -3.20
C GLN A 100 -10.99 27.05 -2.55
N LYS A 101 -10.61 27.26 -1.29
CA LYS A 101 -10.81 28.54 -0.60
C LYS A 101 -9.97 29.67 -1.19
N LEU A 102 -9.06 29.41 -2.13
CA LEU A 102 -8.35 30.42 -2.94
C LEU A 102 -8.91 30.56 -4.37
N ASP A 103 -10.11 30.06 -4.66
CA ASP A 103 -10.79 30.36 -5.92
C ASP A 103 -11.19 31.84 -6.02
N LYS A 104 -11.34 32.34 -7.25
CA LYS A 104 -11.52 33.78 -7.56
C LYS A 104 -12.58 34.48 -6.71
N GLU A 105 -13.69 33.80 -6.43
CA GLU A 105 -14.84 34.40 -5.77
C GLU A 105 -14.89 34.23 -4.25
N THR A 106 -13.88 33.61 -3.64
CA THR A 106 -13.91 33.33 -2.22
C THR A 106 -13.54 34.56 -1.38
N PRO A 107 -14.15 34.73 -0.18
CA PRO A 107 -13.77 35.82 0.74
C PRO A 107 -12.30 35.76 1.16
N LEU A 108 -11.75 34.54 1.34
CA LEU A 108 -10.36 34.34 1.71
C LEU A 108 -9.41 34.87 0.63
N ARG A 109 -9.67 34.57 -0.65
CA ARG A 109 -8.83 35.09 -1.74
C ARG A 109 -8.89 36.61 -1.81
N LYS A 110 -10.10 37.19 -1.74
CA LYS A 110 -10.31 38.65 -1.75
C LYS A 110 -9.61 39.33 -0.58
N PHE A 111 -9.61 38.69 0.60
CA PHE A 111 -8.86 39.18 1.75
C PHE A 111 -7.34 39.17 1.49
N VAL A 112 -6.79 38.07 0.99
CA VAL A 112 -5.34 37.99 0.73
C VAL A 112 -4.92 38.98 -0.37
N GLU A 113 -5.66 39.04 -1.48
CA GLU A 113 -5.40 39.97 -2.59
C GLU A 113 -5.55 41.45 -2.18
N LYS A 114 -6.34 41.75 -1.15
CA LYS A 114 -6.49 43.11 -0.62
C LYS A 114 -5.24 43.59 0.13
N TYR A 115 -4.56 42.70 0.84
CA TYR A 115 -3.41 43.05 1.69
C TYR A 115 -2.06 42.67 1.07
N TRP A 116 -2.07 41.88 0.00
CA TRP A 116 -0.87 41.46 -0.72
C TRP A 116 -0.88 41.96 -2.17
N GLU A 117 -0.12 43.02 -2.43
CA GLU A 117 -0.12 43.71 -3.73
C GLU A 117 1.02 43.28 -4.65
N SER A 118 2.02 42.57 -4.13
CA SER A 118 3.28 42.29 -4.86
C SER A 118 3.13 41.22 -5.94
N GLU A 119 2.22 40.25 -5.76
CA GLU A 119 2.08 39.14 -6.70
C GLU A 119 0.65 38.58 -6.72
N ALA A 120 0.18 38.25 -7.92
CA ALA A 120 -1.12 37.63 -8.11
C ALA A 120 -1.12 36.15 -7.68
N ILE A 121 -2.14 35.75 -6.93
CA ILE A 121 -2.31 34.35 -6.52
C ILE A 121 -2.70 33.50 -7.75
N PRO A 122 -1.94 32.45 -8.10
CA PRO A 122 -2.28 31.55 -9.20
C PRO A 122 -3.67 30.90 -9.03
N CYS A 123 -4.25 30.43 -10.12
CA CYS A 123 -5.52 29.69 -10.01
C CYS A 123 -5.34 28.38 -9.23
N VAL A 124 -6.40 27.90 -8.58
CA VAL A 124 -6.37 26.69 -7.74
C VAL A 124 -5.84 25.46 -8.47
N LYS A 125 -6.08 25.36 -9.80
CA LYS A 125 -5.50 24.31 -10.64
C LYS A 125 -3.96 24.36 -10.62
N THR A 126 -3.36 25.53 -10.75
CA THR A 126 -1.91 25.72 -10.70
C THR A 126 -1.37 25.43 -9.30
N LEU A 127 -2.04 25.91 -8.26
CA LEU A 127 -1.65 25.63 -6.86
C LEU A 127 -1.61 24.12 -6.60
N ARG A 128 -2.62 23.37 -7.02
CA ARG A 128 -2.70 21.91 -6.84
C ARG A 128 -1.69 21.11 -7.65
N THR A 129 -1.36 21.56 -8.86
CA THR A 129 -0.56 20.77 -9.81
C THR A 129 0.92 21.11 -9.77
N LYS A 130 1.29 22.32 -9.35
CA LYS A 130 2.68 22.80 -9.36
C LYS A 130 3.24 23.09 -7.97
N VAL A 131 2.41 23.64 -7.07
CA VAL A 131 2.87 24.13 -5.75
C VAL A 131 2.70 23.07 -4.67
N ALA A 132 1.48 22.56 -4.49
CA ALA A 132 1.16 21.57 -3.46
C ALA A 132 2.00 20.27 -3.53
N PRO A 133 2.37 19.74 -4.72
CA PRO A 133 3.22 18.55 -4.78
C PRO A 133 4.59 18.79 -4.14
N ALA A 134 5.19 19.98 -4.29
CA ALA A 134 6.49 20.29 -3.70
C ALA A 134 6.43 20.22 -2.17
N THR A 135 5.39 20.79 -1.55
CA THR A 135 5.16 20.70 -0.10
C THR A 135 4.93 19.26 0.34
N HIS A 136 4.14 18.50 -0.43
CA HIS A 136 3.89 17.08 -0.15
C HIS A 136 5.18 16.24 -0.19
N PHE A 137 6.03 16.43 -1.20
CA PHE A 137 7.33 15.76 -1.27
C PHE A 137 8.20 16.05 -0.05
N GLN A 138 8.28 17.32 0.37
CA GLN A 138 9.04 17.69 1.57
C GLN A 138 8.51 17.01 2.84
N VAL A 139 7.19 16.86 2.97
CA VAL A 139 6.59 16.14 4.10
C VAL A 139 6.91 14.65 4.03
N ILE A 140 6.84 14.04 2.85
CA ILE A 140 7.22 12.63 2.66
C ILE A 140 8.69 12.40 3.00
N GLU A 141 9.60 13.26 2.55
CA GLU A 141 11.02 13.14 2.88
C GLU A 141 11.26 13.25 4.38
N LYS A 142 10.60 14.21 5.06
CA LYS A 142 10.65 14.28 6.53
C LYS A 142 10.15 13.01 7.22
N ILE A 143 9.04 12.44 6.73
CA ILE A 143 8.51 11.16 7.26
C ILE A 143 9.52 10.03 7.02
N ARG A 144 10.16 9.98 5.84
CA ARG A 144 11.20 8.99 5.53
C ARG A 144 12.42 9.15 6.43
N ASP A 145 12.87 10.39 6.66
CA ASP A 145 13.98 10.70 7.56
C ASP A 145 13.65 10.31 9.02
N GLU A 146 12.39 10.51 9.45
CA GLU A 146 11.94 10.15 10.79
C GLU A 146 11.84 8.63 11.00
N ILE A 147 11.36 7.90 9.98
CA ILE A 147 11.25 6.44 10.01
C ILE A 147 12.63 5.78 9.85
N GLU A 148 13.50 6.30 8.97
CA GLU A 148 14.81 5.72 8.63
C GLU A 148 14.70 4.24 8.26
N ASP A 149 15.67 3.40 8.65
CA ASP A 149 15.64 1.94 8.54
C ASP A 149 14.92 1.29 9.74
N SER A 150 14.10 2.06 10.46
CA SER A 150 13.41 1.54 11.63
C SER A 150 12.24 0.64 11.21
N PRO A 151 11.97 -0.40 12.01
CA PRO A 151 10.77 -1.20 11.86
C PRO A 151 9.51 -0.32 11.93
N ILE A 152 8.49 -0.69 11.17
CA ILE A 152 7.21 0.03 11.10
C ILE A 152 6.08 -0.89 11.51
N TRP A 153 5.02 -0.31 12.06
CA TRP A 153 3.73 -0.97 12.15
C TRP A 153 2.77 -0.29 11.19
N CYS A 154 1.80 -1.05 10.70
CA CYS A 154 0.68 -0.49 9.97
C CYS A 154 -0.63 -1.08 10.48
N SER A 155 -1.64 -0.21 10.59
CA SER A 155 -3.02 -0.60 10.85
C SER A 155 -3.84 -0.33 9.60
N VAL A 156 -4.60 -1.35 9.17
CA VAL A 156 -5.38 -1.33 7.94
C VAL A 156 -6.84 -1.51 8.31
N ASP A 157 -7.65 -0.51 7.99
CA ASP A 157 -9.10 -0.54 8.17
C ASP A 157 -9.79 -0.48 6.80
N GLU A 158 -10.52 -1.52 6.45
CA GLU A 158 -11.29 -1.59 5.21
C GLU A 158 -12.73 -1.21 5.47
N THR A 159 -13.23 -0.20 4.75
CA THR A 159 -14.61 0.27 4.86
C THR A 159 -15.22 0.42 3.47
N THR A 160 -16.51 0.14 3.34
CA THR A 160 -17.25 0.37 2.10
C THR A 160 -18.19 1.54 2.32
N ASP A 161 -18.08 2.57 1.49
CA ASP A 161 -18.95 3.73 1.64
C ASP A 161 -20.38 3.47 1.15
N ARG A 162 -21.27 4.43 1.42
CA ARG A 162 -22.70 4.33 1.03
C ARG A 162 -22.94 4.25 -0.47
N LEU A 163 -21.93 4.53 -1.30
CA LEU A 163 -21.98 4.46 -2.76
C LEU A 163 -21.34 3.16 -3.29
N GLY A 164 -20.96 2.23 -2.41
CA GLY A 164 -20.36 0.95 -2.78
C GLY A 164 -18.88 1.07 -3.19
N ARG A 165 -18.21 2.16 -2.83
CA ARG A 165 -16.76 2.32 -3.07
C ARG A 165 -16.00 1.75 -1.88
N ASN A 166 -15.08 0.84 -2.16
CA ASN A 166 -14.17 0.31 -1.15
C ASN A 166 -13.11 1.36 -0.82
N MET A 167 -12.94 1.64 0.46
CA MET A 167 -11.93 2.52 1.02
C MET A 167 -11.06 1.72 1.98
N VAL A 168 -9.76 1.91 1.88
CA VAL A 168 -8.79 1.33 2.82
C VAL A 168 -8.09 2.48 3.50
N ASN A 169 -8.22 2.57 4.81
CA ASN A 169 -7.45 3.50 5.63
C ASN A 169 -6.21 2.79 6.15
N VAL A 170 -5.04 3.34 5.86
CA VAL A 170 -3.76 2.78 6.31
C VAL A 170 -3.08 3.81 7.20
N ILE A 171 -2.92 3.47 8.48
CA ILE A 171 -2.12 4.24 9.41
C ILE A 171 -0.78 3.54 9.53
N VAL A 172 0.31 4.27 9.31
CA VAL A 172 1.69 3.77 9.45
C VAL A 172 2.37 4.54 10.56
N GLY A 173 3.13 3.84 11.39
CA GLY A 173 3.93 4.45 12.44
C GLY A 173 5.29 3.77 12.59
N LYS A 174 6.25 4.53 13.10
CA LYS A 174 7.54 4.00 13.54
C LYS A 174 7.33 3.07 14.73
N LEU A 175 7.80 1.84 14.62
CA LEU A 175 7.75 0.85 15.68
C LEU A 175 8.97 1.05 16.59
N SER A 176 8.80 1.87 17.62
CA SER A 176 9.85 2.16 18.60
C SER A 176 9.34 1.93 20.03
N GLY A 177 10.22 1.51 20.94
CA GLY A 177 9.91 1.27 22.36
C GLY A 177 9.46 2.51 23.14
N LYS A 178 9.39 3.66 22.48
CA LYS A 178 8.83 4.90 23.02
C LYS A 178 7.51 5.19 22.32
N SER A 179 6.51 4.41 22.71
CA SER A 179 5.07 4.69 22.64
C SER A 179 4.57 5.40 21.38
N HIS A 180 4.04 4.66 20.41
CA HIS A 180 2.81 5.02 19.69
C HIS A 180 2.10 3.74 19.18
N SER A 181 1.15 3.25 19.98
CA SER A 181 0.05 2.31 19.66
C SER A 181 0.30 0.81 19.45
N VAL A 182 1.50 0.32 19.71
CA VAL A 182 1.75 -1.12 19.93
C VAL A 182 2.16 -1.27 21.39
N THR A 183 1.46 -2.10 22.18
CA THR A 183 1.84 -2.34 23.59
C THR A 183 3.29 -2.82 23.64
N ASN A 184 4.04 -2.45 24.68
CA ASN A 184 5.42 -2.97 24.86
C ASN A 184 5.45 -4.50 24.76
N GLU A 185 4.41 -5.16 25.24
CA GLU A 185 4.16 -6.60 25.09
C GLU A 185 4.27 -7.10 23.63
N MET A 186 3.71 -6.37 22.65
CA MET A 186 3.85 -6.74 21.23
C MET A 186 5.26 -6.47 20.69
N LEU A 187 5.94 -5.42 21.15
CA LEU A 187 7.33 -5.12 20.78
C LEU A 187 8.31 -6.17 21.32
N GLU A 188 8.07 -6.65 22.53
CA GLU A 188 8.79 -7.76 23.17
C GLU A 188 8.60 -9.07 22.39
N ARG A 189 7.35 -9.39 21.98
CA ARG A 189 7.04 -10.57 21.18
C ARG A 189 7.74 -10.62 19.81
N PHE A 190 7.96 -9.45 19.20
CA PHE A 190 8.74 -9.34 17.96
C PHE A 190 10.26 -9.30 18.20
N GLY A 191 10.73 -9.42 19.46
CA GLY A 191 12.15 -9.43 19.81
C GLY A 191 12.83 -8.07 19.64
N MET A 192 12.08 -6.98 19.82
CA MET A 192 12.54 -5.63 19.48
C MET A 192 12.88 -4.77 20.71
N ILE A 193 12.61 -5.29 21.91
CA ILE A 193 12.92 -4.70 23.21
C ILE A 193 13.30 -5.85 24.16
N ASP A 194 14.41 -5.70 24.89
CA ASP A 194 14.97 -6.73 25.78
C ASP A 194 14.58 -6.55 27.26
N ASP A 195 13.67 -5.62 27.58
CA ASP A 195 13.52 -5.04 28.92
C ASP A 195 12.30 -5.54 29.72
N ASN A 196 11.82 -6.77 29.50
CA ASN A 196 10.75 -7.32 30.33
C ASN A 196 11.01 -8.75 30.79
N MET A 197 11.05 -8.94 32.10
CA MET A 197 11.16 -10.26 32.73
C MET A 197 9.89 -11.05 32.39
N CYS A 198 10.06 -12.32 32.02
CA CYS A 198 8.99 -13.26 31.69
C CYS A 198 7.86 -13.21 32.72
N SER A 199 6.67 -12.86 32.28
CA SER A 199 5.45 -12.76 33.09
C SER A 199 5.04 -14.10 33.72
N PHE A 200 5.53 -15.22 33.18
CA PHE A 200 5.27 -16.56 33.70
C PHE A 200 6.28 -17.00 34.77
N CYS A 201 7.58 -16.73 34.58
CA CYS A 201 8.63 -17.27 35.44
C CYS A 201 9.46 -16.21 36.20
N GLY A 202 9.44 -14.96 35.75
CA GLY A 202 10.16 -13.84 36.36
C GLY A 202 11.69 -13.94 36.32
N ASN A 203 12.27 -14.84 35.51
CA ASN A 203 13.70 -15.18 35.59
C ASN A 203 14.53 -14.81 34.35
N GLU A 204 13.93 -14.78 33.16
CA GLU A 204 14.60 -14.43 31.90
C GLU A 204 13.73 -13.47 31.09
N ILE A 205 14.27 -12.92 30.00
CA ILE A 205 13.55 -12.02 29.09
C ILE A 205 12.38 -12.78 28.43
N GLU A 206 11.20 -12.17 28.39
CA GLU A 206 10.03 -12.76 27.74
C GLU A 206 10.17 -12.77 26.21
N THR A 207 10.74 -13.85 25.67
CA THR A 207 10.72 -14.12 24.23
C THR A 207 9.80 -15.30 23.91
N ILE A 208 9.27 -15.38 22.69
CA ILE A 208 8.49 -16.57 22.25
C ILE A 208 9.32 -17.84 22.41
N LYS A 209 10.62 -17.76 22.10
CA LYS A 209 11.57 -18.85 22.31
C LYS A 209 11.63 -19.25 23.78
N HIS A 210 11.79 -18.27 24.68
CA HIS A 210 11.78 -18.53 26.11
C HIS A 210 10.46 -19.21 26.52
N VAL A 211 9.30 -18.62 26.24
CA VAL A 211 7.98 -19.14 26.63
C VAL A 211 7.73 -20.57 26.12
N VAL A 212 8.05 -20.82 24.85
CA VAL A 212 7.75 -22.09 24.18
C VAL A 212 8.77 -23.18 24.49
N LEU A 213 10.07 -22.85 24.61
CA LEU A 213 11.15 -23.86 24.66
C LEU A 213 11.91 -23.92 25.98
N GLU A 214 11.98 -22.85 26.77
CA GLU A 214 12.92 -22.74 27.90
C GLU A 214 12.22 -22.44 29.24
N CYS A 215 11.08 -21.76 29.24
CA CYS A 215 10.37 -21.28 30.41
C CYS A 215 10.00 -22.41 31.38
N PRO A 216 10.41 -22.35 32.66
CA PRO A 216 10.12 -23.42 33.62
C PRO A 216 8.64 -23.46 34.03
N ALA A 217 7.93 -22.32 33.98
CA ALA A 217 6.52 -22.23 34.34
C ALA A 217 5.60 -22.97 33.36
N SER A 218 6.03 -23.20 32.12
CA SER A 218 5.27 -23.90 31.08
C SER A 218 5.79 -25.32 30.82
N GLN A 219 6.62 -25.88 31.71
CA GLN A 219 7.26 -27.20 31.49
C GLN A 219 6.24 -28.33 31.28
N LEU A 220 5.19 -28.41 32.11
CA LEU A 220 4.20 -29.48 32.01
C LEU A 220 3.44 -29.43 30.69
N GLN A 221 3.00 -28.24 30.27
CA GLN A 221 2.30 -28.03 29.01
C GLN A 221 3.24 -28.27 27.81
N ARG A 222 4.53 -27.94 27.95
CA ARG A 222 5.55 -28.23 26.92
C ARG A 222 5.76 -29.74 26.75
N GLU A 223 5.72 -30.51 27.82
CA GLU A 223 5.81 -31.98 27.74
C GLU A 223 4.62 -32.59 26.99
N GLU A 224 3.41 -32.03 27.16
CA GLU A 224 2.23 -32.42 26.38
C GLU A 224 2.35 -32.04 24.90
N LEU A 225 2.80 -30.81 24.63
CA LEU A 225 3.09 -30.33 23.28
C LEU A 225 4.12 -31.23 22.57
N LEU A 226 5.21 -31.58 23.25
CA LEU A 226 6.25 -32.45 22.70
C LEU A 226 5.74 -33.87 22.43
N LYS A 227 4.83 -34.41 23.25
CA LYS A 227 4.19 -35.72 22.96
C LYS A 227 3.34 -35.67 21.69
N GLU A 228 2.50 -34.64 21.53
CA GLU A 228 1.65 -34.46 20.35
C GLU A 228 2.48 -34.24 19.07
N ILE A 229 3.59 -33.51 19.19
CA ILE A 229 4.48 -33.20 18.07
C ILE A 229 5.41 -34.38 17.71
N THR A 230 5.90 -35.16 18.68
CA THR A 230 6.80 -36.30 18.42
C THR A 230 6.08 -37.42 17.66
N ASP A 231 4.77 -37.57 17.85
CA ASP A 231 3.93 -38.50 17.09
C ASP A 231 3.88 -38.15 15.59
N HIS A 232 4.23 -36.92 15.23
CA HIS A 232 4.35 -36.45 13.84
C HIS A 232 5.76 -36.62 13.24
N SER A 233 6.64 -37.41 13.87
CA SER A 233 7.93 -37.87 13.31
C SER A 233 8.91 -36.75 12.93
N LEU A 234 9.01 -35.71 13.74
CA LEU A 234 9.96 -34.60 13.51
C LEU A 234 11.04 -34.54 14.60
N GLN A 235 12.29 -34.36 14.17
CA GLN A 235 13.39 -33.93 15.03
C GLN A 235 13.34 -32.41 15.18
N LEU A 236 12.55 -31.93 16.14
CA LEU A 236 12.38 -30.50 16.39
C LEU A 236 13.32 -30.05 17.50
N PHE A 237 14.34 -29.27 17.14
CA PHE A 237 15.33 -28.76 18.08
C PHE A 237 15.32 -27.23 18.23
N ASN A 238 14.50 -26.50 17.47
CA ASN A 238 14.37 -25.05 17.62
C ASN A 238 13.01 -24.52 17.13
N LEU A 239 12.69 -23.29 17.56
CA LEU A 239 11.42 -22.60 17.29
C LEU A 239 11.20 -22.37 15.79
N ASP A 240 12.27 -22.06 15.05
CA ASP A 240 12.20 -21.80 13.61
C ASP A 240 11.77 -23.05 12.83
N THR A 241 12.27 -24.22 13.21
CA THR A 241 11.90 -25.49 12.58
C THR A 241 10.44 -25.82 12.89
N LEU A 242 10.00 -25.52 14.10
CA LEU A 242 8.65 -25.76 14.58
C LEU A 242 7.62 -24.87 13.87
N LEU A 243 7.94 -23.60 13.61
CA LEU A 243 7.11 -22.69 12.83
C LEU A 243 7.18 -22.96 11.31
N ALA A 244 8.34 -23.39 10.80
CA ALA A 244 8.56 -23.64 9.37
C ALA A 244 7.96 -24.96 8.84
N THR A 245 7.58 -25.88 9.73
CA THR A 245 6.96 -27.16 9.33
C THR A 245 5.67 -26.99 8.55
N GLY A 246 4.90 -25.92 8.79
CA GLY A 246 3.73 -25.56 7.99
C GLY A 246 2.61 -26.60 8.00
N THR A 247 2.63 -27.57 8.92
CA THR A 247 1.63 -28.64 8.99
C THR A 247 0.54 -28.29 9.99
N ASP A 248 -0.73 -28.36 9.58
CA ASP A 248 -1.90 -28.08 10.41
C ASP A 248 -1.88 -28.73 11.81
N PRO A 249 -1.47 -30.01 11.98
CA PRO A 249 -1.47 -30.65 13.31
C PRO A 249 -0.52 -29.99 14.31
N ILE A 250 0.65 -29.51 13.85
CA ILE A 250 1.65 -28.86 14.70
C ILE A 250 1.17 -27.47 15.10
N HIS A 251 0.55 -26.73 14.18
CA HIS A 251 -0.07 -25.45 14.49
C HIS A 251 -1.23 -25.61 15.48
N CYS A 252 -2.03 -26.67 15.36
CA CYS A 252 -3.07 -27.00 16.33
C CYS A 252 -2.49 -27.35 17.71
N ALA A 253 -1.45 -28.18 17.78
CA ALA A 253 -0.78 -28.54 19.04
C ALA A 253 -0.20 -27.30 19.73
N LEU A 254 0.45 -26.42 18.96
CA LEU A 254 0.96 -25.15 19.45
C LEU A 254 -0.13 -24.23 19.97
N PHE A 255 -1.23 -24.12 19.24
CA PHE A 255 -2.37 -23.32 19.67
C PHE A 255 -2.97 -23.83 20.98
N LYS A 256 -3.08 -25.15 21.15
CA LYS A 256 -3.53 -25.77 22.41
C LYS A 256 -2.57 -25.44 23.56
N PHE A 257 -1.26 -25.57 23.33
CA PHE A 257 -0.24 -25.19 24.31
C PHE A 257 -0.38 -23.73 24.75
N LEU A 258 -0.43 -22.80 23.79
CA LEU A 258 -0.56 -21.37 24.05
C LEU A 258 -1.87 -21.04 24.79
N SER A 259 -2.97 -21.70 24.42
CA SER A 259 -4.25 -21.57 25.12
C SER A 259 -4.19 -22.09 26.56
N ALA A 260 -3.50 -23.22 26.79
CA ALA A 260 -3.39 -23.83 28.11
C ALA A 260 -2.59 -22.98 29.11
N ILE A 261 -1.62 -22.21 28.64
CA ILE A 261 -0.86 -21.27 29.46
C ILE A 261 -1.51 -19.87 29.53
N ASN A 262 -2.72 -19.69 28.98
CA ASN A 262 -3.39 -18.39 28.84
C ASN A 262 -2.53 -17.33 28.11
N PHE A 263 -1.67 -17.77 27.18
CA PHE A 263 -0.92 -16.86 26.34
C PHE A 263 -1.87 -16.22 25.33
N LYS A 264 -2.07 -14.90 25.44
CA LYS A 264 -2.94 -14.16 24.51
C LYS A 264 -2.24 -14.05 23.16
N VAL A 265 -2.55 -14.91 22.20
CA VAL A 265 -2.05 -14.80 20.81
C VAL A 265 -2.55 -13.53 20.15
#